data_AF-A0A9Q3Z220-F1
#
_entry.id   AF-A0A9Q3Z220-F1
#
_cell.length_a   1.000
_cell.length_b   1.000
_cell.length_c   1.000
_cell.angle_alpha   90.00
_cell.angle_beta   90.00
_cell.angle_gamma   90.00
#
_symmetry.space_group_name_H-M   'P 1'
#
loop_
_entity.id
_entity.type
_entity.pdbx_description
1 polymer ?
#
loop_
_entity_poly.entity_id
_entity_poly.type
_entity_poly.pdbx_seq_one_letter_code
_entity_poly.pdbx_strand_id
1 'polypeptide(L)' 'MGKDIFEAYFNANRQVELLKEQLFKHEISRDKSKVNKLKNQYEEALKIKKNIEESEQFKNCALKLIKGVLAGDK' A
#
# COMPACT_ATOMS: atom_id res chain seq x y z
N MET A 1 11.40 -15.03 1.90
CA MET A 1 10.86 -14.33 3.09
C MET A 1 10.87 -12.81 2.95
N GLY A 2 12.03 -12.12 2.87
CA GLY A 2 12.03 -10.65 2.72
C GLY A 2 11.47 -10.14 1.39
N LYS A 3 11.70 -10.87 0.29
CA LYS A 3 11.15 -10.53 -1.04
C LYS A 3 9.62 -10.55 -1.06
N ASP A 4 9.03 -11.52 -0.37
CA ASP A 4 7.58 -11.78 -0.39
C ASP A 4 6.79 -10.68 0.35
N ILE A 5 7.32 -10.15 1.46
CA ILE A 5 6.64 -9.07 2.22
C ILE A 5 6.70 -7.71 1.50
N PHE A 6 7.81 -7.41 0.81
CA PHE A 6 7.88 -6.19 -0.01
C PHE A 6 7.02 -6.30 -1.27
N GLU A 7 6.94 -7.46 -1.90
CA GLU A 7 6.03 -7.68 -3.03
C GLU A 7 4.57 -7.53 -2.60
N ALA A 8 4.18 -8.09 -1.45
CA ALA A 8 2.86 -7.86 -0.85
C ALA A 8 2.60 -6.37 -0.60
N TYR A 9 3.59 -5.65 -0.06
CA TYR A 9 3.51 -4.20 0.14
C TYR A 9 3.31 -3.42 -1.16
N PHE A 10 4.13 -3.70 -2.18
CA PHE A 10 4.03 -3.04 -3.48
C PHE A 10 2.67 -3.28 -4.15
N ASN A 11 2.16 -4.51 -4.06
CA ASN A 11 0.85 -4.86 -4.60
C ASN A 11 -0.27 -4.13 -3.86
N ALA A 12 -0.22 -4.06 -2.53
CA ALA A 12 -1.19 -3.30 -1.73
C ALA A 12 -1.14 -1.80 -2.08
N ASN A 13 0.06 -1.23 -2.19
CA ASN A 13 0.23 0.18 -2.55
C ASN A 13 -0.29 0.48 -3.96
N ARG A 14 -0.03 -0.41 -4.93
CA ARG A 14 -0.57 -0.29 -6.28
C ARG A 14 -2.10 -0.31 -6.30
N GLN A 15 -2.73 -1.18 -5.50
CA GLN A 15 -4.20 -1.21 -5.39
C GLN A 15 -4.76 0.09 -4.81
N VAL A 16 -4.12 0.65 -3.79
CA VAL A 16 -4.51 1.95 -3.21
C VAL A 16 -4.51 3.05 -4.28
N GLU A 17 -3.44 3.16 -5.08
CA GLU A 17 -3.35 4.18 -6.13
C GLU A 17 -4.39 3.98 -7.24
N LEU A 18 -4.61 2.73 -7.69
CA LEU A 18 -5.63 2.42 -8.69
C LEU A 18 -7.05 2.80 -8.22
N LEU A 19 -7.38 2.48 -6.97
CA LEU A 19 -8.68 2.82 -6.37
C LEU A 19 -8.84 4.33 -6.20
N LYS A 20 -7.77 5.04 -5.82
CA LYS A 20 -7.75 6.50 -5.74
C LYS A 20 -8.03 7.17 -7.09
N GLU A 21 -7.39 6.69 -8.16
CA GLU A 21 -7.67 7.18 -9.52
C GLU A 21 -9.11 6.91 -9.96
N GLN A 22 -9.64 5.73 -9.66
CA GLN A 22 -11.03 5.38 -9.99
C GLN A 22 -12.03 6.22 -9.20
N LEU A 23 -11.78 6.44 -7.91
CA LEU A 23 -12.59 7.33 -7.07
C LEU A 23 -12.65 8.74 -7.66
N PHE A 24 -11.50 9.31 -8.00
CA PHE A 24 -11.43 10.65 -8.59
C PHE A 24 -12.25 10.74 -9.88
N LYS A 25 -12.12 9.75 -10.78
CA LYS A 25 -12.89 9.69 -12.03
C LYS A 25 -14.40 9.63 -11.78
N HIS A 26 -14.85 8.81 -10.84
CA HIS A 26 -16.28 8.62 -10.55
C HIS A 26 -16.90 9.74 -9.71
N GLU A 27 -16.11 10.43 -8.89
CA GLU A 27 -16.55 11.66 -8.20
C GLU A 27 -16.82 12.78 -9.21
N ILE A 28 -15.95 12.93 -10.22
CA ILE A 28 -16.18 13.88 -11.34
C ILE A 28 -17.43 13.49 -12.13
N SER A 29 -17.62 12.21 -12.43
CA SER A 29 -18.78 11.72 -13.18
C SER A 29 -20.10 11.69 -12.38
N ARG A 30 -20.07 12.09 -11.09
CA ARG A 30 -21.20 12.07 -10.15
C ARG A 30 -21.91 10.71 -10.00
N ASP A 31 -21.21 9.60 -10.26
CA ASP A 31 -21.75 8.24 -10.12
C ASP A 31 -21.70 7.80 -8.64
N LYS A 32 -22.67 8.29 -7.84
CA LYS A 32 -22.69 8.09 -6.37
C LYS A 32 -22.68 6.63 -5.94
N SER A 33 -23.27 5.73 -6.74
CA SER A 33 -23.31 4.30 -6.43
C SER A 33 -21.92 3.68 -6.50
N LYS A 34 -21.16 3.98 -7.56
CA LYS A 34 -19.79 3.50 -7.72
C LYS A 34 -18.83 4.17 -6.75
N VAL A 35 -19.00 5.46 -6.46
CA VAL A 35 -18.16 6.18 -5.49
C VAL A 35 -18.21 5.51 -4.11
N ASN A 36 -19.40 5.19 -3.59
CA ASN A 36 -19.51 4.56 -2.27
C ASN A 36 -18.84 3.18 -2.22
N LYS A 37 -19.05 2.36 -3.26
CA LYS A 37 -18.40 1.04 -3.34
C LYS A 37 -16.86 1.17 -3.40
N LEU A 38 -16.36 2.09 -4.22
CA LEU A 38 -14.93 2.33 -4.37
C LEU A 38 -14.30 2.91 -3.10
N LYS A 39 -15.03 3.72 -2.31
CA LYS A 39 -14.56 4.25 -1.02
C LYS A 39 -14.30 3.12 -0.03
N ASN A 40 -15.25 2.19 0.10
CA ASN A 40 -15.06 1.03 0.98
C ASN A 40 -13.86 0.18 0.56
N GLN A 41 -13.70 -0.07 -0.75
CA GLN A 41 -12.55 -0.84 -1.26
C GLN A 41 -11.22 -0.10 -1.02
N TYR A 42 -11.22 1.22 -1.18
CA TYR A 42 -10.04 2.06 -0.93
C TYR A 42 -9.64 2.04 0.56
N GLU A 43 -10.60 2.15 1.47
CA GLU A 43 -10.35 2.04 2.92
C GLU A 43 -9.81 0.67 3.31
N GLU A 44 -10.34 -0.41 2.72
CA GLU A 44 -9.85 -1.76 2.96
C GLU A 44 -8.41 -1.93 2.44
N ALA A 45 -8.11 -1.43 1.23
CA ALA A 45 -6.77 -1.45 0.67
C ALA A 45 -5.76 -0.67 1.54
N LEU A 46 -6.15 0.48 2.07
CA LEU A 46 -5.35 1.25 3.02
C LEU A 46 -5.07 0.46 4.31
N LYS A 47 -6.09 -0.23 4.85
CA LYS A 47 -5.94 -1.06 6.04
C LYS A 47 -4.98 -2.23 5.81
N ILE A 48 -5.07 -2.90 4.66
CA ILE A 48 -4.16 -3.99 4.28
C ILE A 48 -2.72 -3.46 4.18
N LYS A 49 -2.50 -2.35 3.46
CA LYS A 49 -1.17 -1.73 3.34
C LYS A 49 -0.59 -1.40 4.72
N LYS A 50 -1.39 -0.77 5.59
CA LYS A 50 -0.98 -0.40 6.95
C LYS A 50 -0.63 -1.63 7.79
N ASN A 51 -1.43 -2.70 7.72
CA ASN A 51 -1.13 -3.94 8.44
C ASN A 51 0.19 -4.58 8.00
N ILE A 52 0.53 -4.51 6.71
CA ILE A 52 1.82 -4.98 6.19
C ILE A 52 2.95 -4.12 6.76
N GLU A 53 2.83 -2.78 6.71
CA GLU A 53 3.82 -1.84 7.27
C GLU A 53 4.03 -2.05 8.79
N GLU A 54 2.95 -2.36 9.52
CA GLU A 54 2.97 -2.58 10.96
C GLU A 54 3.52 -3.97 11.35
N SER A 55 3.56 -4.92 10.42
CA SER A 55 4.08 -6.26 10.67
C SER A 55 5.55 -6.23 11.08
N GLU A 56 5.91 -7.07 12.06
CA GLU A 56 7.30 -7.21 12.51
C GLU A 56 8.22 -7.65 11.38
N GLN A 57 7.72 -8.49 10.46
CA GLN A 57 8.48 -8.95 9.30
C GLN A 57 8.88 -7.79 8.40
N PHE A 58 7.94 -6.90 8.08
CA PHE A 58 8.22 -5.72 7.25
C PHE A 58 9.18 -4.77 7.96
N LYS A 59 8.94 -4.44 9.24
CA LYS A 59 9.82 -3.59 10.06
C LYS A 59 11.24 -4.13 10.14
N ASN A 60 11.39 -5.44 10.38
CA ASN A 60 12.71 -6.09 10.45
C ASN A 60 13.42 -6.09 9.10
N CYS A 61 12.70 -6.29 8.00
CA CYS A 61 13.27 -6.20 6.66
C CYS A 61 13.70 -4.77 6.32
N ALA A 62 12.86 -3.76 6.62
CA ALA A 62 13.18 -2.35 6.43
C ALA A 62 14.41 -1.92 7.26
N LEU A 63 14.48 -2.34 8.53
CA LEU A 63 15.62 -2.05 9.40
C LEU A 63 16.93 -2.67 8.88
N LYS A 64 16.88 -3.90 8.34
CA LYS A 64 18.05 -4.54 7.70
C LYS A 64 18.52 -3.78 6.45
N LEU A 65 17.59 -3.32 5.62
CA LEU A 65 17.92 -2.50 4.44
C LEU A 65 18.57 -1.17 4.85
N ILE A 66 17.99 -0.45 5.81
CA ILE A 66 18.54 0.82 6.31
C ILE A 66 19.96 0.61 6.85
N LYS A 67 20.17 -0.42 7.68
CA LYS A 67 21.50 -0.76 8.19
C LYS A 67 22.48 -1.14 7.08
N GLY A 68 22.02 -1.86 6.05
CA GLY A 68 22.83 -2.22 4.89
C GLY A 68 23.26 -1.01 4.06
N VAL A 69 22.36 -0.05 3.85
CA VAL A 69 22.68 1.22 3.15
C VAL A 69 23.69 2.04 3.97
N LEU A 70 23.45 2.21 5.27
CA LEU A 70 24.35 2.95 6.16
C LEU A 70 25.73 2.29 6.31
N ALA A 71 25.80 0.96 6.19
CA ALA A 71 27.07 0.22 6.23
C ALA A 71 27.79 0.18 4.87
N GLY A 72 27.09 0.49 3.77
CA GLY A 72 27.59 0.50 2.40
C GLY A 72 28.22 1.82 1.96
N ASP A 73 28.13 2.89 2.75
CA ASP A 73 28.88 4.14 2.56
C ASP A 73 30.34 3.97 3.04
N LYS A 74 31.12 3.14 2.34
CA LYS A 74 32.57 3.05 2.46
C LYS A 74 33.25 3.10 1.11
#